data_AF-A0A1H4TNA8-F1
#
_entry.id   AF-A0A1H4TNA8-F1
#
_cell.length_a   1.000
_cell.length_b   1.000
_cell.length_c   1.000
_cell.angle_alpha   90.00
_cell.angle_beta   90.00
_cell.angle_gamma   90.00
#
_symmetry.space_group_name_H-M   'P 1'
#
loop_
_entity.id
_entity.type
_entity.pdbx_description
1 polymer ?
#
loop_
_entity_poly.entity_id
_entity_poly.type
_entity_poly.pdbx_seq_one_letter_code
_entity_poly.pdbx_strand_id
1 'polypeptide(L)' 'MSEQPTYRKSSYSGSSNDACVEVADNLPQVMVRDSKHKDEVGPELNASRPAWTAFISSMK' A
#
# COMPACT_ATOMS: atom_id res chain seq x y z
N MET A 1 -7.85 -15.75 -13.95
CA MET A 1 -8.62 -15.20 -12.81
C MET A 1 -8.00 -13.86 -12.50
N SER A 2 -8.76 -12.77 -12.58
CA SER A 2 -8.22 -11.43 -12.29
C SER A 2 -8.01 -11.33 -10.78
N GLU A 3 -6.78 -11.56 -10.33
CA GLU A 3 -6.40 -11.31 -8.94
C GLU A 3 -6.42 -9.79 -8.71
N GLN A 4 -7.48 -9.32 -8.05
CA GLN A 4 -7.64 -7.92 -7.72
C GLN A 4 -6.83 -7.62 -6.44
N PRO A 5 -6.14 -6.47 -6.36
CA PRO A 5 -5.44 -6.07 -5.15
C PRO A 5 -6.44 -5.85 -4.01
N THR A 6 -6.15 -6.45 -2.85
CA THR A 6 -6.90 -6.28 -1.61
C THR A 6 -6.17 -5.28 -0.73
N TYR A 7 -6.60 -4.02 -0.77
CA TYR A 7 -5.98 -2.95 0.00
C TYR A 7 -6.39 -3.01 1.47
N ARG A 8 -5.40 -2.87 2.36
CA ARG A 8 -5.61 -2.69 3.80
C ARG A 8 -5.06 -1.34 4.25
N LYS A 9 -5.88 -0.61 5.00
CA LYS A 9 -5.53 0.69 5.58
C LYS A 9 -4.67 0.53 6.85
N SER A 10 -3.67 1.39 7.02
CA SER A 10 -2.83 1.40 8.23
C SER A 10 -3.63 1.77 9.49
N SER A 11 -3.35 1.12 10.63
CA SER A 11 -3.98 1.43 11.92
C SER A 11 -3.56 2.78 12.52
N TYR A 12 -2.53 3.43 11.97
CA TYR A 12 -2.08 4.76 12.37
C TYR A 12 -2.90 5.91 11.74
N SER A 13 -3.86 5.58 10.86
CA SER A 13 -4.78 6.59 10.37
C SER A 13 -5.75 7.01 11.47
N GLY A 14 -5.46 8.13 12.14
CA GLY A 14 -6.39 8.76 13.07
C GLY A 14 -7.70 9.15 12.39
N SER A 15 -8.73 9.45 13.19
CA SER A 15 -10.07 9.83 12.75
C SER A 15 -10.14 11.14 11.94
N SER A 16 -9.05 11.90 11.85
CA SER A 16 -9.01 13.25 11.30
C SER A 16 -8.23 13.35 9.98
N ASN A 17 -8.62 12.62 8.92
CA ASN A 17 -8.15 12.87 7.52
C ASN A 17 -6.63 13.08 7.29
N ASP A 18 -5.80 12.68 8.25
CA ASP A 18 -4.36 12.83 8.24
C ASP A 18 -3.76 11.64 7.47
N ALA A 19 -2.79 11.92 6.61
CA ALA A 19 -2.30 11.09 5.50
C ALA A 19 -2.45 9.57 5.72
N CYS A 20 -3.27 8.91 4.89
CA CYS A 20 -3.57 7.49 5.04
C CYS A 20 -2.91 6.69 3.91
N VAL A 21 -2.14 5.67 4.27
CA VAL A 21 -1.53 4.72 3.34
C VAL A 21 -2.34 3.43 3.32
N GLU A 22 -2.58 2.89 2.12
CA GLU A 22 -3.12 1.55 1.91
C GLU A 22 -2.09 0.66 1.23
N VAL A 23 -2.02 -0.61 1.66
CA VAL A 23 -1.11 -1.60 1.11
C VAL A 23 -1.88 -2.83 0.65
N ALA A 24 -1.57 -3.37 -0.52
CA ALA A 24 -2.04 -4.65 -1.01
C ALA A 24 -0.84 -5.59 -1.23
N ASP A 25 -0.83 -6.74 -0.54
CA ASP A 25 0.25 -7.73 -0.54
C ASP A 25 -0.23 -9.15 -0.94
N ASN A 26 -1.49 -9.25 -1.35
CA ASN A 26 -2.15 -10.48 -1.82
C ASN A 26 -1.76 -10.86 -3.27
N LEU A 27 -0.97 -10.03 -3.94
CA LEU A 27 -0.45 -10.25 -5.28
C LEU A 27 1.04 -10.63 -5.24
N PRO A 28 1.62 -11.12 -6.36
CA PRO A 28 3.06 -11.31 -6.47
C PRO A 28 3.89 -10.02 -6.26
N GLN A 29 3.22 -8.87 -6.39
CA GLN A 29 3.75 -7.53 -6.15
C GLN A 29 3.07 -6.92 -4.92
N VAL A 30 3.78 -6.05 -4.23
CA VAL A 30 3.23 -5.23 -3.15
C VAL A 30 2.92 -3.85 -3.73
N MET A 31 1.68 -3.44 -3.58
CA MET A 31 1.16 -2.17 -4.10
C MET A 31 0.88 -1.25 -2.91
N VAL A 32 1.35 -0.01 -2.98
CA VAL A 32 1.15 1.00 -1.92
C VAL A 32 0.60 2.26 -2.56
N ARG A 33 -0.51 2.76 -2.02
CA ARG A 33 -1.15 4.00 -2.48
C ARG A 33 -1.60 4.88 -1.32
N ASP A 34 -1.81 6.15 -1.62
CA ASP A 34 -2.44 7.08 -0.70
C ASP A 34 -3.98 6.94 -0.77
N SER A 35 -4.64 6.83 0.38
CA SER A 35 -6.09 6.62 0.46
C SER A 35 -6.91 7.78 -0.11
N LYS A 36 -6.34 9.00 -0.22
CA LYS A 36 -7.04 10.17 -0.80
C LYS A 36 -7.10 10.09 -2.31
N HIS A 37 -6.19 9.34 -2.94
CA HIS A 37 -6.16 9.13 -4.39
C HIS A 37 -6.70 7.77 -4.80
N LYS A 38 -7.62 7.18 -4.02
CA LYS A 38 -8.21 5.86 -4.31
C LYS A 38 -9.08 5.83 -5.59
N ASP A 39 -9.66 6.96 -5.96
CA ASP A 39 -10.61 7.12 -7.08
C ASP A 39 -9.96 7.78 -8.32
N GLU A 40 -8.73 8.25 -8.17
CA GLU A 40 -7.91 8.82 -9.25
C GLU A 40 -6.84 7.79 -9.64
N VAL A 41 -6.28 7.90 -10.85
CA VAL A 41 -5.02 7.19 -11.19
C VAL A 41 -3.89 7.90 -10.44
N GLY A 42 -3.93 7.81 -9.12
CA GLY A 42 -2.92 8.35 -8.24
C GLY A 42 -1.61 7.56 -8.37
N PRO A 43 -0.47 8.17 -7.98
CA PRO A 43 0.80 7.47 -7.97
C PRO A 43 0.72 6.27 -7.02
N GLU A 44 0.98 5.09 -7.55
CA GLU A 44 1.05 3.84 -6.79
C GLU A 44 2.47 3.29 -6.84
N LEU A 45 3.04 3.04 -5.67
CA LEU A 45 4.32 2.39 -5.55
C LEU A 45 4.14 0.88 -5.68
N ASN A 46 4.75 0.31 -6.71
CA ASN A 46 4.77 -1.11 -6.98
C ASN A 46 6.16 -1.67 -6.65
N ALA A 47 6.22 -2.56 -5.68
CA ALA A 47 7.45 -3.22 -5.24
C ALA A 47 7.33 -4.74 -5.43
N SER A 48 8.44 -5.40 -5.78
CA SER A 48 8.49 -6.85 -5.65
C SER A 48 8.48 -7.25 -4.18
N ARG A 49 7.95 -8.43 -3.86
CA ARG A 49 7.96 -8.96 -2.48
C ARG A 49 9.35 -8.93 -1.81
N PRO A 50 10.45 -9.34 -2.45
CA PRO A 50 11.78 -9.24 -1.86
C PRO A 50 12.21 -7.80 -1.55
N ALA A 51 11.93 -6.87 -2.46
CA ALA A 51 12.25 -5.45 -2.26
C ALA A 51 11.43 -4.85 -1.11
N TRP A 52 10.15 -5.19 -1.02
CA TRP A 52 9.29 -4.78 0.07
C TRP A 52 9.80 -5.29 1.43
N THR A 53 10.14 -6.57 1.53
CA THR A 53 10.71 -7.14 2.77
C THR A 53 12.03 -6.46 3.15
N ALA A 54 12.91 -6.21 2.18
CA ALA A 54 14.17 -5.50 2.44
C ALA A 54 13.94 -4.06 2.93
N PHE A 55 12.96 -3.36 2.35
CA PHE A 55 12.56 -2.02 2.79
C PHE A 55 12.01 -2.03 4.22
N ILE A 56 11.09 -2.94 4.56
CA ILE A 56 10.56 -3.05 5.93
C ILE A 56 11.70 -3.37 6.91
N SER A 57 12.61 -4.27 6.54
CA SER A 57 13.73 -4.68 7.40
C SER A 57 14.78 -3.58 7.60
N SER A 58 14.83 -2.57 6.74
CA SER A 58 15.74 -1.43 6.88
C SER A 58 15.17 -0.27 7.70
N MET A 59 13.85 -0.29 7.98
CA MET A 59 13.24 0.67 8.89
C MET A 59 13.57 0.33 10.34
N LYS A 60 13.87 1.36 11.14
CA LYS A 60 14.34 1.26 12.53
C LYS A 60 13.33 1.86 13.50
#